data_AF-A0A7C5MK34-F1
#
_entry.id   AF-A0A7C5MK34-F1
#
_cell.length_a   1.000
_cell.length_b   1.000
_cell.length_c   1.000
_cell.angle_alpha   90.00
_cell.angle_beta   90.00
_cell.angle_gamma   90.00
#
_symmetry.space_group_name_H-M   'P 1'
#
loop_
_entity.id
_entity.type
_entity.pdbx_description
1 polymer ?
#
loop_
_entity_poly.entity_id
_entity_poly.type
_entity_poly.pdbx_seq_one_letter_code
_entity_poly.pdbx_strand_id
1 'polypeptide(L)' 'VDTHVHRIVNRWGYIKTKTPEETEYALRKKLPKKHWKKINSILVVFGQNICTPILPKCSSCNLNNICPKNNVKRFK' A
#
# COMPACT_ATOMS: atom_id res chain seq x y z
N VAL A 1 -7.06 -6.40 7.89
CA VAL A 1 -6.06 -5.99 6.85
C VAL A 1 -4.74 -5.72 7.54
N ASP A 2 -3.61 -6.09 6.94
CA ASP A 2 -2.29 -5.79 7.52
C ASP A 2 -1.97 -4.28 7.47
N THR A 3 -1.26 -3.78 8.47
CA THR A 3 -0.71 -2.41 8.54
C THR A 3 0.14 -2.05 7.32
N HIS A 4 0.86 -3.03 6.75
CA HIS A 4 1.62 -2.86 5.51
C HIS A 4 0.69 -2.49 4.35
N VAL A 5 -0.37 -3.28 4.16
CA VAL A 5 -1.35 -3.10 3.11
C VAL A 5 -2.02 -1.74 3.27
N HIS A 6 -2.55 -1.43 4.46
CA HIS A 6 -3.15 -0.14 4.78
C HIS A 6 -2.26 1.05 4.39
N ARG A 7 -0.99 1.03 4.81
CA ARG A 7 -0.04 2.09 4.48
C ARG A 7 0.17 2.23 2.97
N ILE A 8 0.41 1.11 2.29
CA ILE A 8 0.75 1.12 0.86
C ILE A 8 -0.42 1.61 0.02
N VAL A 9 -1.64 1.11 0.26
CA VAL A 9 -2.81 1.49 -0.53
C VAL A 9 -3.20 2.95 -0.33
N ASN A 10 -3.00 3.49 0.88
CA ASN A 10 -3.19 4.92 1.14
C ASN A 10 -2.09 5.78 0.47
N ARG A 11 -0.83 5.33 0.48
CA ARG A 11 0.29 5.98 -0.25
C ARG A 11 0.07 6.02 -1.75
N TRP A 12 -0.46 4.93 -2.31
CA TRP A 12 -0.85 4.81 -3.71
C TRP A 12 -2.09 5.66 -4.05
N GLY A 13 -2.79 6.20 -3.06
CA GLY A 13 -4.05 6.93 -3.28
C GLY A 13 -5.19 6.05 -3.78
N TYR A 14 -5.05 4.72 -3.71
CA TYR A 14 -6.06 3.78 -4.18
C TYR A 14 -7.34 3.83 -3.32
N ILE A 15 -7.14 4.12 -2.04
CA ILE A 15 -8.17 4.43 -1.05
C ILE A 15 -7.67 5.55 -0.13
N LYS A 16 -8.60 6.22 0.54
CA LYS A 16 -8.31 7.25 1.54
C LYS A 16 -9.09 6.91 2.81
N THR A 17 -8.42 6.27 3.75
CA THR A 17 -9.02 5.76 4.99
C THR A 17 -8.11 6.08 6.16
N LYS A 18 -8.69 6.23 7.36
CA LYS A 18 -7.92 6.54 8.56
C LYS A 18 -7.50 5.29 9.31
N THR A 19 -8.28 4.21 9.22
CA THR A 19 -8.01 2.97 9.98
C THR A 19 -7.82 1.75 9.07
N PRO A 20 -7.10 0.71 9.54
CA PRO A 20 -6.98 -0.57 8.83
C PRO A 20 -8.31 -1.26 8.57
N GLU A 21 -9.30 -1.12 9.47
CA GLU A 21 -10.63 -1.71 9.33
C GLU A 21 -11.41 -1.07 8.18
N GLU A 22 -11.37 0.26 8.09
CA GLU A 22 -11.95 1.01 6.97
C GLU A 22 -11.29 0.61 5.64
N THR A 23 -9.96 0.47 5.64
CA THR A 23 -9.23 -0.04 4.47
C THR A 23 -9.71 -1.42 4.06
N GLU A 24 -9.88 -2.32 5.02
CA GLU A 24 -10.36 -3.66 4.73
C GLU A 24 -11.72 -3.60 4.06
N TYR A 25 -12.67 -2.90 4.66
CA TYR A 25 -14.00 -2.77 4.09
C TYR A 25 -13.99 -2.18 2.68
N ALA A 26 -13.19 -1.13 2.44
CA ALA A 26 -13.02 -0.52 1.13
C ALA A 26 -12.38 -1.47 0.10
N LEU A 27 -11.35 -2.23 0.49
CA LEU A 27 -10.71 -3.22 -0.37
C LEU A 27 -11.65 -4.38 -0.68
N ARG A 28 -12.44 -4.84 0.30
CA ARG A 28 -13.43 -5.92 0.11
C ARG A 28 -14.52 -5.53 -0.89
N LYS A 29 -14.89 -4.24 -0.95
CA LYS A 29 -15.84 -3.72 -1.95
C LYS A 29 -15.26 -3.65 -3.36
N LYS A 30 -13.96 -3.33 -3.49
CA LYS A 30 -13.30 -3.16 -4.80
C LYS A 30 -12.71 -4.46 -5.38
N LEU A 31 -12.28 -5.40 -4.53
CA LEU A 31 -11.54 -6.59 -4.94
C LEU A 31 -12.29 -7.88 -4.61
N PRO A 32 -12.35 -8.85 -5.53
CA PRO A 32 -12.97 -10.14 -5.27
C PRO A 32 -12.14 -10.97 -4.27
N LYS A 33 -12.83 -11.73 -3.41
CA LYS A 33 -12.27 -12.53 -2.30
C LYS A 33 -11.07 -13.40 -2.69
N LYS A 34 -11.07 -13.95 -3.90
CA LYS A 34 -10.01 -14.82 -4.42
C LYS A 34 -8.61 -14.18 -4.42
N HIS A 35 -8.51 -12.86 -4.49
CA HIS A 35 -7.23 -12.17 -4.57
C HIS A 35 -6.70 -11.65 -3.23
N TRP A 36 -7.50 -11.68 -2.15
CA TRP A 36 -7.13 -11.02 -0.89
C TRP A 36 -5.85 -11.60 -0.27
N LYS A 37 -5.74 -12.93 -0.18
CA LYS A 37 -4.53 -13.59 0.34
C LYS A 37 -3.29 -13.25 -0.49
N LYS A 38 -3.40 -13.36 -1.81
CA LYS A 38 -2.28 -13.10 -2.74
C LYS A 38 -1.80 -11.65 -2.67
N ILE A 39 -2.74 -10.71 -2.66
CA ILE A 39 -2.42 -9.27 -2.57
C ILE A 39 -1.74 -8.97 -1.23
N ASN A 40 -2.26 -9.49 -0.12
CA ASN A 40 -1.64 -9.29 1.18
C ASN A 40 -0.18 -9.76 1.19
N SER A 41 0.09 -11.00 0.77
CA SER A 41 1.48 -11.51 0.73
C SER A 41 2.40 -10.67 -0.14
N ILE A 42 1.95 -10.26 -1.34
CA ILE A 42 2.74 -9.41 -2.24
C ILE A 42 3.02 -8.04 -1.60
N LEU A 43 1.99 -7.41 -1.03
CA LEU A 43 2.11 -6.08 -0.44
C LEU A 43 2.95 -6.07 0.83
N VAL A 44 2.94 -7.15 1.61
CA VAL A 44 3.84 -7.29 2.77
C VAL A 44 5.29 -7.31 2.32
N VAL A 45 5.65 -8.18 1.38
CA VAL A 45 7.02 -8.27 0.84
C VAL A 45 7.44 -6.96 0.19
N PHE A 46 6.54 -6.33 -0.58
CA PHE A 46 6.78 -5.03 -1.20
C PHE A 46 6.98 -3.92 -0.15
N GLY A 47 6.18 -3.92 0.91
CA GLY A 47 6.24 -2.95 2.00
C GLY A 47 7.46 -3.09 2.90
N GLN A 48 8.08 -4.27 2.93
CA GLN A 48 9.31 -4.54 3.67
C GLN A 48 10.55 -4.16 2.84
N ASN A 49 10.52 -4.35 1.52
CA ASN A 49 11.71 -4.18 0.67
C ASN A 49 11.77 -2.84 -0.08
N ILE A 50 10.62 -2.34 -0.56
CA ILE A 50 10.53 -1.16 -1.44
C ILE A 50 9.77 -0.02 -0.74
N CYS A 51 8.50 -0.23 -0.38
CA CYS A 51 7.66 0.79 0.24
C CYS A 51 7.73 0.74 1.77
N THR A 52 8.97 0.87 2.28
CA THR A 52 9.29 0.84 3.71
C THR A 52 8.61 1.98 4.47
N PRO A 53 8.32 1.81 5.78
CA PRO A 53 7.72 2.87 6.58
C PRO A 53 8.61 4.11 6.61
N ILE A 54 9.92 3.93 6.78
CA ILE A 54 10.93 4.97 6.84
C ILE A 54 11.71 4.95 5.52
N LEU A 55 11.78 6.11 4.83
CA LEU A 55 12.53 6.31 3.57
C LEU A 55 12.27 5.22 2.52
N PRO A 56 11.05 5.12 1.95
CA PRO A 56 10.76 4.18 0.88
C PRO A 56 11.69 4.39 -0.31
N LYS A 57 12.05 3.30 -0.99
CA LYS A 57 12.93 3.30 -2.18
C LYS A 57 12.12 3.61 -3.44
N CYS A 58 11.52 4.80 -3.48
CA CYS A 58 10.69 5.24 -4.59
C CYS A 58 11.47 5.31 -5.91
N SER A 59 12.75 5.67 -5.91
CA SER A 59 13.55 5.73 -7.15
C SER A 59 13.69 4.36 -7.83
N SER A 60 13.71 3.28 -7.05
CA SER A 60 13.71 1.90 -7.55
C SER A 60 12.31 1.28 -7.72
N CYS A 61 11.26 2.05 -7.43
CA CYS A 61 9.89 1.54 -7.43
C CYS A 61 9.30 1.63 -8.84
N ASN A 62 8.81 0.51 -9.38
CA ASN A 62 8.15 0.51 -10.70
C ASN A 62 6.89 1.39 -10.74
N LEU A 63 6.30 1.70 -9.58
CA LEU A 63 5.12 2.54 -9.46
C LEU A 63 5.50 4.03 -9.25
N ASN A 64 6.78 4.41 -9.28
CA ASN A 64 7.23 5.77 -8.96
C ASN A 64 6.52 6.86 -9.78
N ASN A 65 6.28 6.58 -11.06
CA ASN A 65 5.71 7.54 -12.01
C ASN A 65 4.20 7.74 -11.84
N ILE A 66 3.51 6.77 -11.23
CA ILE A 66 2.05 6.79 -11.06
C ILE A 66 1.62 6.88 -9.59
N CYS A 67 2.54 6.66 -8.65
CA CYS A 67 2.27 6.70 -7.23
C CYS A 67 2.16 8.17 -6.78
N PRO A 68 1.02 8.58 -6.19
CA PRO A 68 0.86 9.93 -5.63
C PRO A 68 1.78 10.20 -4.43
N LYS A 69 2.38 9.15 -3.84
CA LYS A 69 3.28 9.24 -2.68
C LYS A 69 2.62 9.97 -1.50
N ASN A 70 1.32 9.75 -1.30
CA ASN A 70 0.57 10.41 -0.23
C ASN A 70 1.21 10.09 1.13
N ASN A 71 1.43 11.12 1.94
CA ASN A 71 2.10 11.01 3.25
C ASN A 71 3.54 10.46 3.20
N VAL A 72 4.22 10.54 2.06
CA VAL A 72 5.66 10.24 1.94
C VAL A 72 6.43 11.56 1.83
N LYS A 73 7.02 12.02 2.94
CA LYS A 73 7.76 13.29 2.98
C LYS A 73 9.19 13.17 2.43
N ARG A 74 9.82 12.00 2.58
CA ARG A 74 11.19 11.72 2.15
C ARG A 74 11.25 10.31 1.59
N PHE A 75 11.94 10.13 0.47
CA PHE A 75 12.14 8.83 -0.18
C PHE A 75 13.55 8.78 -0.80
N LYS A 76 14.05 7.55 -0.95
CA LYS A 76 15.28 7.25 -1.69
C LYS A 76 14.96 6.87 -3.11
#